data_AF-A0A4U7EZS4-F1
#
_entry.id   AF-A0A4U7EZS4-F1
#
_cell.length_a   1.000
_cell.length_b   1.000
_cell.length_c   1.000
_cell.angle_alpha   90.00
_cell.angle_beta   90.00
_cell.angle_gamma   90.00
#
_symmetry.space_group_name_H-M   'P 1'
#
loop_
_entity.id
_entity.type
_entity.pdbx_description
1 polymer ?
#
loop_
_entity_poly.entity_id
_entity_poly.type
_entity_poly.pdbx_seq_one_letter_code
_entity_poly.pdbx_strand_id
1 'polypeptide(L)'
;IPVLLVTIAFIEEVAKSVHLYAGFERGVFARTDRVAVAVGAASAVGFFLAEKATAVVQAVGLTELYVGRAAFGSVAGVGGLSVPVLVALAFAPLALHGVTTAVTAVGASRGRTRYVLTLALATLLHAAYNFAVVSVHG
;
A
#
# COMPACT_ATOMS: atom_id res chain seq x y z
N ILE A 1 3.60 16.46 -9.17
CA ILE A 1 3.94 15.37 -8.22
C ILE A 1 2.83 15.12 -7.20
N PRO A 2 2.33 16.12 -6.42
CA PRO A 2 1.33 15.85 -5.38
C PRO A 2 0.02 15.23 -5.90
N VAL A 3 -0.52 15.75 -7.02
CA VAL A 3 -1.73 15.20 -7.65
C VAL A 3 -1.53 13.75 -8.06
N LEU A 4 -0.38 13.42 -8.66
CA LEU A 4 -0.05 12.04 -9.07
C LEU A 4 -0.01 11.09 -7.86
N LEU A 5 0.63 11.49 -6.76
CA LEU A 5 0.71 10.67 -5.54
C LEU A 5 -0.68 10.40 -4.95
N VAL A 6 -1.55 11.42 -4.93
CA VAL A 6 -2.94 11.26 -4.47
C VAL A 6 -3.73 10.35 -5.41
N THR A 7 -3.58 10.50 -6.72
CA THR A 7 -4.28 9.67 -7.70
C THR A 7 -3.86 8.20 -7.60
N ILE A 8 -2.56 7.93 -7.52
CA ILE A 8 -2.06 6.56 -7.36
C ILE A 8 -2.54 5.98 -6.03
N ALA A 9 -2.37 6.71 -4.92
CA ALA A 9 -2.86 6.28 -3.61
C ALA A 9 -4.37 5.96 -3.64
N PHE A 10 -5.17 6.79 -4.30
CA PHE A 10 -6.61 6.55 -4.43
C PHE A 10 -6.91 5.24 -5.17
N ILE A 11 -6.25 5.00 -6.30
CA ILE A 11 -6.41 3.77 -7.08
C ILE A 11 -6.03 2.56 -6.24
N GLU A 12 -4.91 2.64 -5.51
CA GLU A 12 -4.45 1.58 -4.62
C GLU A 12 -5.44 1.32 -3.47
N GLU A 13 -5.95 2.36 -2.82
CA GLU A 13 -6.95 2.20 -1.76
C GLU A 13 -8.27 1.62 -2.25
N VAL A 14 -8.70 1.98 -3.46
CA VAL A 14 -9.87 1.35 -4.09
C VAL A 14 -9.59 -0.13 -4.37
N ALA A 15 -8.45 -0.46 -4.98
CA ALA A 15 -8.06 -1.83 -5.27
C ALA A 15 -7.97 -2.70 -4.01
N LYS A 16 -7.47 -2.14 -2.91
CA LYS A 16 -7.38 -2.83 -1.61
C LYS A 16 -8.70 -3.02 -0.88
N SER A 17 -9.75 -2.26 -1.20
CA SER A 17 -10.94 -2.18 -0.35
C SER A 17 -12.27 -2.48 -1.03
N VAL A 18 -12.36 -2.40 -2.36
CA VAL A 18 -13.63 -2.60 -3.08
C VAL A 18 -14.20 -4.00 -2.85
N HIS A 19 -13.36 -5.03 -2.82
CA HIS A 19 -13.78 -6.40 -2.48
C HIS A 19 -14.18 -6.56 -1.03
N LEU A 20 -13.61 -5.77 -0.11
CA LEU A 20 -14.02 -5.77 1.29
C LEU A 20 -15.43 -5.20 1.45
N TYR A 21 -15.69 -4.06 0.79
CA TYR A 21 -17.02 -3.47 0.73
C TYR A 21 -18.04 -4.43 0.13
N ALA A 22 -17.71 -5.06 -1.00
CA ALA A 22 -18.57 -6.07 -1.61
C ALA A 22 -18.86 -7.24 -0.64
N GLY A 23 -17.86 -7.72 0.10
CA GLY A 23 -18.05 -8.79 1.08
C GLY A 23 -19.01 -8.42 2.24
N PHE A 24 -18.97 -7.18 2.72
CA PHE A 24 -19.91 -6.70 3.75
C PHE A 24 -21.31 -6.41 3.23
N GLU A 25 -21.46 -5.92 1.99
CA GLU A 25 -22.77 -5.68 1.37
C GLU A 25 -23.46 -6.98 0.96
N ARG A 26 -22.69 -8.00 0.55
CA ARG A 26 -23.21 -9.32 0.21
C ARG A 26 -23.43 -10.23 1.41
N GLY A 27 -23.10 -9.78 2.62
CA GLY A 27 -23.26 -10.57 3.84
C GLY A 27 -22.27 -11.75 3.98
N VAL A 28 -21.21 -11.79 3.16
CA VAL A 28 -20.13 -12.79 3.25
C VAL A 28 -19.32 -12.58 4.53
N PHE A 29 -19.12 -11.31 4.93
CA PHE A 29 -18.42 -10.95 6.15
C PHE A 29 -19.39 -10.48 7.23
N ALA A 30 -19.24 -11.02 8.45
CA ALA A 30 -19.98 -10.53 9.61
C ALA A 30 -19.57 -9.08 9.94
N ARG A 31 -20.55 -8.21 10.20
CA ARG A 31 -20.33 -6.78 10.47
C ARG A 31 -19.86 -6.52 11.90
N THR A 32 -18.67 -7.01 12.23
CA THR A 32 -17.98 -6.77 13.51
C THR A 32 -16.61 -6.16 13.26
N ASP A 33 -16.09 -5.40 14.23
CA ASP A 33 -14.78 -4.78 14.11
C ASP A 33 -13.65 -5.81 14.01
N ARG A 34 -13.78 -6.94 14.73
CA ARG A 34 -12.82 -8.04 14.66
C ARG A 34 -12.73 -8.62 13.25
N VAL A 35 -13.87 -8.85 12.59
CA VAL A 35 -13.88 -9.36 11.22
C VAL A 35 -13.37 -8.30 10.24
N ALA A 36 -13.76 -7.03 10.40
CA ALA A 36 -13.27 -5.93 9.57
C ALA A 36 -11.74 -5.79 9.61
N VAL A 37 -11.16 -5.84 10.81
CA VAL A 37 -9.70 -5.80 10.98
C VAL A 37 -9.05 -7.04 10.37
N ALA A 38 -9.62 -8.23 10.56
CA ALA A 38 -9.06 -9.47 10.00
C ALA A 38 -9.06 -9.49 8.47
N VAL A 39 -10.19 -9.15 7.82
CA VAL A 39 -10.26 -9.10 6.35
C VAL A 39 -9.47 -7.93 5.76
N GLY A 40 -9.38 -6.80 6.49
CA GLY A 40 -8.50 -5.69 6.16
C GLY A 40 -7.03 -6.11 6.17
N ALA A 41 -6.59 -6.80 7.23
CA ALA A 41 -5.23 -7.32 7.34
C ALA A 41 -4.91 -8.34 6.24
N ALA A 42 -5.85 -9.26 5.94
CA ALA A 42 -5.68 -10.20 4.83
C ALA A 42 -5.52 -9.48 3.47
N SER A 43 -6.32 -8.43 3.23
CA SER A 43 -6.20 -7.59 2.04
C SER A 43 -4.85 -6.86 1.97
N ALA A 44 -4.40 -6.29 3.09
CA ALA A 44 -3.13 -5.60 3.19
C ALA A 44 -1.94 -6.53 2.89
N VAL A 45 -1.97 -7.76 3.42
CA VAL A 45 -0.95 -8.78 3.12
C VAL A 45 -0.98 -9.13 1.63
N GLY A 46 -2.15 -9.41 1.06
CA GLY A 46 -2.28 -9.73 -0.37
C GLY A 46 -1.75 -8.61 -1.27
N PHE A 47 -2.11 -7.36 -0.97
CA PHE A 47 -1.65 -6.20 -1.72
C PHE A 47 -0.15 -5.96 -1.55
N PHE A 48 0.38 -6.04 -0.32
CA PHE A 48 1.82 -5.92 -0.06
C PHE A 48 2.63 -6.93 -0.86
N LEU A 49 2.19 -8.20 -0.89
CA LEU A 49 2.84 -9.23 -1.67
C LEU A 49 2.80 -8.92 -3.18
N ALA A 50 1.67 -8.42 -3.69
CA ALA A 50 1.57 -7.99 -5.08
C ALA A 50 2.49 -6.80 -5.40
N GLU A 51 2.55 -5.80 -4.51
CA GLU A 51 3.47 -4.65 -4.61
C GLU A 51 4.94 -5.10 -4.60
N LYS A 52 5.30 -6.08 -3.77
CA LYS A 52 6.67 -6.61 -3.77
C LYS A 52 6.96 -7.45 -4.99
N ALA A 53 5.97 -8.19 -5.51
CA ALA A 53 6.13 -8.89 -6.78
C ALA A 53 6.34 -7.89 -7.93
N THR A 54 5.59 -6.79 -8.00
CA THR A 54 5.81 -5.76 -9.04
C THR A 54 7.15 -5.06 -8.86
N ALA A 55 7.55 -4.73 -7.62
CA ALA A 55 8.88 -4.17 -7.34
C ALA A 55 10.01 -5.14 -7.73
N VAL A 56 9.83 -6.45 -7.47
CA VAL A 56 10.76 -7.48 -7.93
C VAL A 56 10.77 -7.52 -9.45
N VAL A 57 9.64 -7.59 -10.14
CA VAL A 57 9.56 -7.58 -11.62
C VAL A 57 10.25 -6.34 -12.21
N GLN A 58 10.03 -5.16 -11.62
CA GLN A 58 10.74 -3.94 -12.01
C GLN A 58 12.26 -4.05 -11.78
N ALA A 59 12.68 -4.71 -10.69
CA ALA A 59 14.09 -4.99 -10.43
C ALA A 59 14.68 -6.09 -11.35
N VAL A 60 13.87 -7.07 -11.79
CA VAL A 60 14.28 -8.12 -12.74
C VAL A 60 14.30 -7.58 -14.18
N GLY A 61 13.61 -6.46 -14.45
CA GLY A 61 13.82 -5.56 -15.60
C GLY A 61 15.16 -4.81 -15.54
N LEU A 62 16.25 -5.52 -15.26
CA LEU A 62 17.67 -5.32 -15.61
C LEU A 62 18.26 -3.89 -15.79
N THR A 63 17.66 -2.76 -15.44
CA THR A 63 17.98 -1.44 -16.09
C THR A 63 18.09 -1.56 -17.63
N GLU A 64 17.42 -2.59 -18.19
CA GLU A 64 17.29 -3.03 -19.58
C GLU A 64 18.54 -3.24 -20.47
N LEU A 65 19.79 -3.28 -19.97
CA LEU A 65 20.99 -3.52 -20.82
C LEU A 65 22.13 -4.31 -20.13
N TYR A 66 23.06 -4.89 -20.91
CA TYR A 66 24.12 -5.82 -20.44
C TYR A 66 25.08 -5.24 -19.37
N VAL A 67 25.17 -3.93 -19.36
CA VAL A 67 25.83 -3.02 -18.43
C VAL A 67 25.07 -2.86 -17.10
N GLY A 68 23.86 -3.42 -16.98
CA GLY A 68 22.75 -2.96 -16.12
C GLY A 68 22.91 -3.11 -14.62
N ARG A 69 24.16 -3.09 -14.21
CA ARG A 69 24.68 -4.03 -13.26
C ARG A 69 26.16 -3.90 -13.02
N ALA A 70 26.98 -3.50 -13.99
CA ALA A 70 28.40 -3.62 -13.79
C ALA A 70 28.94 -2.94 -12.51
N ALA A 71 28.46 -1.84 -11.90
CA ALA A 71 27.34 -0.90 -12.05
C ALA A 71 25.98 -1.13 -11.32
N PHE A 72 25.86 -1.99 -10.31
CA PHE A 72 24.90 -1.71 -9.20
C PHE A 72 25.46 -0.62 -8.26
N GLY A 73 26.19 0.36 -8.81
CA GLY A 73 27.23 1.16 -8.13
C GLY A 73 26.77 1.97 -6.92
N SER A 74 25.48 2.23 -6.80
CA SER A 74 24.80 2.27 -5.52
C SER A 74 23.32 2.05 -5.80
N VAL A 75 22.68 1.24 -4.99
CA VAL A 75 21.24 1.00 -5.02
C VAL A 75 20.51 2.36 -5.01
N ALA A 76 19.78 2.67 -6.09
CA ALA A 76 19.13 3.95 -6.37
C ALA A 76 18.58 4.64 -5.10
N GLY A 77 19.26 5.70 -4.65
CA GLY A 77 18.85 6.53 -3.49
C GLY A 77 19.07 5.95 -2.10
N VAL A 78 19.48 4.68 -1.96
CA VAL A 78 19.52 3.97 -0.66
C VAL A 78 20.85 3.29 -0.34
N GLY A 79 21.88 3.42 -1.20
CA GLY A 79 23.20 2.79 -1.00
C GLY A 79 23.96 3.20 0.27
N GLY A 80 23.57 4.31 0.93
CA GLY A 80 24.12 4.75 2.22
C GLY A 80 23.31 4.34 3.45
N LEU A 81 22.18 3.65 3.26
CA LEU A 81 21.30 3.24 4.35
C LEU A 81 21.80 1.94 4.99
N SER A 82 21.68 1.86 6.31
CA SER A 82 22.00 0.63 7.04
C SER A 82 20.97 -0.46 6.72
N VAL A 83 21.39 -1.74 6.83
CA VAL A 83 20.51 -2.89 6.61
C VAL A 83 19.19 -2.79 7.39
N PRO A 84 19.18 -2.39 8.68
CA PRO A 84 17.92 -2.20 9.40
C PRO A 84 16.97 -1.18 8.76
N VAL A 85 17.50 -0.08 8.21
CA VAL A 85 16.67 0.94 7.54
C VAL A 85 16.09 0.40 6.24
N LEU A 86 16.88 -0.36 5.48
CA LEU A 86 16.39 -1.01 4.25
C LEU A 86 15.26 -1.99 4.55
N VAL A 87 15.40 -2.80 5.60
CA VAL A 87 14.34 -3.71 6.06
C VAL A 87 13.11 -2.91 6.50
N ALA A 88 13.30 -1.84 7.28
CA ALA A 88 12.18 -1.00 7.71
C ALA A 88 11.44 -0.39 6.52
N LEU A 89 12.14 0.16 5.52
CA LEU A 89 11.53 0.70 4.31
C LEU A 89 10.83 -0.37 3.47
N ALA A 90 11.39 -1.59 3.41
CA ALA A 90 10.78 -2.70 2.69
C ALA A 90 9.42 -3.10 3.30
N PHE A 91 9.30 -3.07 4.64
CA PHE A 91 8.09 -3.48 5.36
C PHE A 91 7.18 -2.33 5.78
N ALA A 92 7.61 -1.08 5.74
CA ALA A 92 6.79 0.08 6.08
C ALA A 92 5.46 0.14 5.27
N PRO A 93 5.44 -0.20 3.97
CA PRO A 93 4.19 -0.31 3.22
C PRO A 93 3.22 -1.34 3.82
N LEU A 94 3.68 -2.45 4.40
CA LEU A 94 2.79 -3.43 5.03
C LEU A 94 2.02 -2.82 6.21
N ALA A 95 2.70 -2.01 7.04
CA ALA A 95 2.05 -1.32 8.15
C ALA A 95 1.05 -0.28 7.64
N LEU A 96 1.43 0.50 6.61
CA LEU A 96 0.54 1.47 5.98
C LEU A 96 -0.70 0.80 5.38
N HIS A 97 -0.51 -0.28 4.62
CA HIS A 97 -1.59 -1.07 4.03
C HIS A 97 -2.49 -1.62 5.12
N GLY A 98 -1.93 -2.19 6.19
CA GLY A 98 -2.71 -2.71 7.32
C GLY A 98 -3.60 -1.65 7.97
N VAL A 99 -3.08 -0.44 8.21
CA VAL A 99 -3.85 0.66 8.80
C VAL A 99 -4.95 1.13 7.85
N THR A 100 -4.59 1.42 6.59
CA THR A 100 -5.50 1.96 5.58
C THR A 100 -6.63 0.99 5.24
N THR A 101 -6.34 -0.30 5.10
CA THR A 101 -7.36 -1.33 4.86
C THR A 101 -8.21 -1.61 6.08
N ALA A 102 -7.65 -1.60 7.30
CA ALA A 102 -8.44 -1.77 8.52
C ALA A 102 -9.43 -0.61 8.70
N VAL A 103 -8.98 0.64 8.56
CA VAL A 103 -9.83 1.84 8.61
C VAL A 103 -10.94 1.76 7.56
N THR A 104 -10.59 1.40 6.32
CA THR A 104 -11.56 1.32 5.22
C THR A 104 -12.54 0.16 5.42
N ALA A 105 -12.09 -1.01 5.88
CA ALA A 105 -12.93 -2.18 6.18
C ALA A 105 -13.90 -1.92 7.34
N VAL A 106 -13.45 -1.21 8.39
CA VAL A 106 -14.28 -0.76 9.52
C VAL A 106 -15.36 0.20 9.03
N GLY A 107 -15.05 1.11 8.09
CA GLY A 107 -16.05 1.95 7.45
C GLY A 107 -17.03 1.13 6.58
N ALA A 108 -16.51 0.19 5.80
CA ALA A 108 -17.30 -0.71 4.94
C ALA A 108 -18.31 -1.55 5.72
N SER A 109 -17.92 -2.10 6.88
CA SER A 109 -18.82 -2.87 7.74
C SER A 109 -20.00 -2.05 8.29
N ARG A 110 -19.88 -0.71 8.24
CA ARG A 110 -20.87 0.24 8.74
C ARG A 110 -21.68 0.92 7.62
N GLY A 111 -21.50 0.51 6.37
CA GLY A 111 -22.29 0.94 5.21
C GLY A 111 -21.61 1.96 4.30
N ARG A 112 -22.25 2.23 3.16
CA ARG A 112 -21.68 2.98 2.01
C ARG A 112 -21.08 4.34 2.37
N THR A 113 -21.78 5.18 3.14
CA THR A 113 -21.29 6.53 3.46
C THR A 113 -20.00 6.46 4.28
N ARG A 114 -19.96 5.58 5.29
CA ARG A 114 -18.78 5.39 6.14
C ARG A 114 -17.63 4.79 5.35
N TYR A 115 -17.89 3.87 4.43
CA TYR A 115 -16.89 3.36 3.48
C TYR A 115 -16.23 4.48 2.65
N VAL A 116 -17.03 5.36 2.04
CA VAL A 116 -16.48 6.45 1.21
C VAL A 116 -15.64 7.42 2.04
N LEU A 117 -16.11 7.77 3.24
CA LEU A 117 -15.37 8.68 4.13
C LEU A 117 -14.05 8.06 4.61
N THR A 118 -14.05 6.79 5.01
CA THR A 118 -12.83 6.11 5.46
C THR A 118 -11.88 5.81 4.30
N LEU A 119 -12.39 5.54 3.09
CA LEU A 119 -11.59 5.41 1.87
C LEU A 119 -10.88 6.74 1.53
N ALA A 120 -11.59 7.87 1.62
CA ALA A 120 -11.00 9.19 1.43
C ALA A 120 -9.91 9.46 2.47
N LEU A 121 -10.17 9.17 3.75
CA LEU A 121 -9.17 9.30 4.82
C LEU A 121 -7.95 8.40 4.57
N ALA A 122 -8.15 7.13 4.23
CA ALA A 122 -7.09 6.18 3.92
C ALA A 122 -6.23 6.66 2.74
N THR A 123 -6.88 7.21 1.70
CA THR A 123 -6.20 7.78 0.52
C THR A 123 -5.30 8.95 0.92
N LEU A 124 -5.79 9.85 1.79
CA LEU A 124 -5.01 10.99 2.26
C LEU A 124 -3.83 10.55 3.14
N LEU A 125 -4.03 9.58 4.03
CA LEU A 125 -2.96 9.01 4.86
C LEU A 125 -1.88 8.34 4.00
N HIS A 126 -2.30 7.57 2.99
CA HIS A 126 -1.37 6.93 2.06
C HIS A 126 -0.62 7.96 1.22
N ALA A 127 -1.32 8.93 0.63
CA ALA A 127 -0.67 9.98 -0.13
C ALA A 127 0.33 10.80 0.72
N ALA A 128 0.00 11.07 1.98
CA ALA A 128 0.90 11.74 2.91
C ALA A 128 2.15 10.91 3.21
N TYR A 129 2.01 9.59 3.40
CA TYR A 129 3.15 8.68 3.53
C TYR A 129 4.02 8.69 2.26
N ASN A 130 3.42 8.54 1.08
CA ASN A 130 4.15 8.54 -0.19
C ASN A 130 4.88 9.87 -0.40
N PHE A 131 4.23 10.98 -0.08
CA PHE A 131 4.85 12.31 -0.14
C PHE A 131 6.03 12.43 0.82
N ALA A 132 5.91 11.94 2.06
CA ALA A 132 7.00 11.95 3.02
C ALA A 132 8.21 11.11 2.55
N VAL A 133 7.96 9.88 2.05
CA VAL A 133 9.03 9.02 1.53
C VAL A 133 9.73 9.67 0.35
N VAL A 134 8.98 10.19 -0.63
CA VAL A 134 9.55 10.86 -1.80
C VAL A 134 10.30 12.14 -1.40
N SER A 135 9.82 12.89 -0.40
CA SER A 135 10.49 14.13 0.02
C SER A 135 11.81 13.89 0.74
N VAL A 136 11.98 12.73 1.39
CA VAL A 136 13.20 12.38 2.14
C VAL A 136 14.19 11.58 1.30
N HIS A 137 13.70 10.77 0.34
CA HIS A 137 14.51 9.78 -0.37
C HIS A 137 14.43 9.87 -1.91
N GLY A 138 13.60 10.74 -2.48
CA GLY A 138 13.46 10.98 -3.92
C GLY A 138 14.28 12.18 -4.39
#